data_AF-A0A5J4ZP50-F1
#
_entry.id   AF-A0A5J4ZP50-F1
#
_cell.length_a   1.000
_cell.length_b   1.000
_cell.length_c   1.000
_cell.angle_alpha   90.00
_cell.angle_beta   90.00
_cell.angle_gamma   90.00
#
_symmetry.space_group_name_H-M   'P 1'
#
loop_
_entity.id
_entity.type
_entity.pdbx_description
1 polymer ?
#
loop_
_entity_poly.entity_id
_entity_poly.type
_entity_poly.pdbx_seq_one_letter_code
_entity_poly.pdbx_strand_id
1 'polypeptide(L)'
;MASVTGASTVDLIFSEYNAVLNGDFEEGPWMFRNASLGVLLPTNLDEETSSLPGWTVDSNRAVRFIDSYHFTVPQGKRAIELLSGKEGIISQMVETKPNKQYSLTFSLGHAGDLCKQPLAVMAYAGDQAQSIHYTPNANASFQSANLNFTAKAERTRVAFCSVYYNTRSDDQSSLCGPVVDDVRVALSRSSRNRLGGFGLMSALGLGMFALFLVS
;
A
#
# COMPACT_ATOMS: atom_id res chain seq x y z
N MET A 1 -7.18 22.28 31.50
CA MET A 1 -5.86 21.92 30.92
C MET A 1 -6.11 21.13 29.64
N ALA A 2 -6.05 21.77 28.48
CA ALA A 2 -6.10 21.08 27.20
C ALA A 2 -4.69 20.59 26.87
N SER A 3 -4.48 19.28 26.84
CA SER A 3 -3.21 18.68 26.40
C SER A 3 -3.05 18.93 24.90
N VAL A 4 -2.20 19.89 24.54
CA VAL A 4 -1.76 20.08 23.16
C VAL A 4 -0.57 19.15 22.94
N THR A 5 -0.83 17.89 22.57
CA THR A 5 0.23 17.01 22.08
C THR A 5 0.58 17.45 20.65
N GLY A 6 1.69 18.18 20.50
CA GLY A 6 2.34 18.39 19.21
C GLY A 6 3.00 17.08 18.74
N ALA A 7 3.04 16.84 17.43
CA ALA A 7 3.83 15.74 16.88
C ALA A 7 5.31 15.97 17.21
N SER A 8 5.99 14.96 17.74
CA SER A 8 7.43 15.06 18.06
C SER A 8 8.26 15.17 16.78
N THR A 9 9.45 15.77 16.85
CA THR A 9 10.42 15.80 15.73
C THR A 9 10.75 14.38 15.24
N VAL A 10 10.76 13.41 16.15
CA VAL A 10 10.91 11.99 15.86
C VAL A 10 9.74 11.48 15.02
N ASP A 11 8.49 11.78 15.39
CA ASP A 11 7.31 11.39 14.61
C ASP A 11 7.29 12.01 13.20
N LEU A 12 7.84 13.22 13.02
CA LEU A 12 7.97 13.84 11.70
C LEU A 12 9.01 13.13 10.82
N ILE A 13 10.14 12.70 11.38
CA ILE A 13 11.13 11.87 10.67
C ILE A 13 10.52 10.51 10.28
N PHE A 14 9.79 9.87 11.20
CA PHE A 14 9.07 8.62 10.90
C PHE A 14 7.96 8.79 9.86
N SER A 15 7.43 10.00 9.65
CA SER A 15 6.41 10.25 8.62
C SER A 15 6.95 10.28 7.19
N GLU A 16 8.25 10.54 7.01
CA GLU A 16 8.92 10.53 5.71
C GLU A 16 9.59 9.17 5.41
N TYR A 17 9.67 8.29 6.40
CA TYR A 17 10.33 6.98 6.29
C TYR A 17 9.37 5.90 5.82
N ASN A 18 9.73 5.19 4.75
CA ASN A 18 9.08 3.94 4.36
C ASN A 18 9.60 2.81 5.24
N ALA A 19 8.73 2.19 6.03
CA ALA A 19 9.11 1.06 6.89
C ALA A 19 9.34 -0.25 6.11
N VAL A 20 8.96 -0.30 4.84
CA VAL A 20 9.09 -1.48 3.97
C VAL A 20 10.48 -1.52 3.33
N LEU A 21 11.14 -2.68 3.42
CA LEU A 21 12.36 -3.01 2.68
C LEU A 21 12.00 -3.63 1.32
N ASN A 22 12.74 -3.25 0.27
CA ASN A 22 12.57 -3.81 -1.09
C ASN A 22 11.08 -3.82 -1.52
N GLY A 23 10.36 -2.73 -1.25
CA GLY A 23 8.92 -2.62 -1.52
C GLY A 23 8.59 -2.45 -3.01
N ASP A 24 9.57 -2.02 -3.80
CA ASP A 24 9.55 -1.95 -5.27
C ASP A 24 10.04 -3.24 -5.94
N PHE A 25 10.44 -4.25 -5.14
CA PHE A 25 10.85 -5.58 -5.61
C PHE A 25 12.00 -5.59 -6.63
N GLU A 26 12.80 -4.53 -6.72
CA GLU A 26 13.90 -4.46 -7.70
C GLU A 26 15.05 -5.41 -7.36
N GLU A 27 15.13 -5.88 -6.12
CA GLU A 27 16.06 -6.90 -5.66
C GLU A 27 15.35 -8.27 -5.56
N GLY A 28 15.91 -9.29 -6.21
CA GLY A 28 15.32 -10.62 -6.24
C GLY A 28 16.20 -11.63 -6.99
N PRO A 29 15.67 -12.82 -7.33
CA PRO A 29 16.43 -13.82 -8.06
C PRO A 29 16.85 -13.31 -9.43
N TRP A 30 17.98 -13.81 -9.92
CA TRP A 30 18.43 -13.50 -11.26
C TRP A 30 17.47 -14.05 -12.31
N MET A 31 17.22 -13.27 -13.36
CA MET A 31 16.32 -13.64 -14.46
C MET A 31 17.06 -13.67 -15.79
N PHE A 32 16.80 -14.72 -16.57
CA PHE A 32 17.33 -14.85 -17.92
C PHE A 32 16.65 -13.85 -18.85
N ARG A 33 17.43 -13.07 -19.60
CA ARG A 33 16.89 -12.10 -20.57
C ARG A 33 16.03 -12.72 -21.68
N ASN A 34 16.20 -14.01 -21.95
CA ASN A 34 15.52 -14.71 -23.04
C ASN A 34 14.43 -15.68 -22.55
N ALA A 35 14.06 -15.63 -21.26
CA ALA A 35 13.02 -16.48 -20.69
C ALA A 35 11.84 -15.62 -20.21
N SER A 36 10.65 -15.90 -20.72
CA SER A 36 9.45 -15.10 -20.51
C SER A 36 8.48 -15.69 -19.47
N LEU A 37 8.96 -16.58 -18.60
CA LEU A 37 8.09 -17.30 -17.64
C LEU A 37 8.11 -16.70 -16.23
N GLY A 38 8.98 -15.71 -15.98
CA GLY A 38 9.30 -15.24 -14.64
C GLY A 38 9.98 -16.33 -13.79
N VAL A 39 10.08 -16.10 -12.49
CA VAL A 39 10.66 -17.04 -11.51
C VAL A 39 9.62 -17.38 -10.45
N LEU A 40 9.31 -18.67 -10.29
CA LEU A 40 8.43 -19.12 -9.22
C LEU A 40 9.21 -19.10 -7.90
N LEU A 41 8.70 -18.34 -6.94
CA LEU A 41 9.22 -18.26 -5.58
C LEU A 41 8.42 -19.22 -4.70
N PRO A 42 9.00 -20.35 -4.26
CA PRO A 42 8.32 -21.27 -3.36
C PRO A 42 8.18 -20.69 -1.96
N THR A 43 7.45 -21.39 -1.08
CA THR A 43 7.37 -21.08 0.33
C THR A 43 8.78 -20.94 0.93
N ASN A 44 9.04 -19.79 1.55
CA ASN A 44 10.19 -19.58 2.41
C ASN A 44 9.77 -18.65 3.56
N LEU A 45 9.80 -19.19 4.77
CA LEU A 45 9.41 -18.50 6.00
C LEU A 45 10.58 -17.79 6.68
N ASP A 46 11.80 -18.03 6.20
CA ASP A 46 13.02 -17.44 6.71
C ASP A 46 13.39 -16.21 5.87
N GLU A 47 13.21 -15.02 6.47
CA GLU A 47 13.52 -13.74 5.86
C GLU A 47 15.00 -13.64 5.42
N GLU A 48 15.92 -14.29 6.13
CA GLU A 48 17.36 -14.19 5.86
C GLU A 48 17.80 -14.99 4.64
N THR A 49 17.06 -16.05 4.30
CA THR A 49 17.37 -16.95 3.18
C THR A 49 16.38 -16.80 2.02
N SER A 50 15.44 -15.87 2.12
CA SER A 50 14.48 -15.59 1.04
C SER A 50 15.19 -15.10 -0.22
N SER A 51 14.78 -15.63 -1.37
CA SER A 51 15.21 -15.12 -2.68
C SER A 51 14.62 -13.74 -3.00
N LEU A 52 13.69 -13.25 -2.18
CA LEU A 52 13.13 -11.91 -2.24
C LEU A 52 13.52 -11.17 -0.94
N PRO A 53 14.65 -10.45 -0.91
CA PRO A 53 15.18 -9.84 0.31
C PRO A 53 14.13 -9.01 1.05
N GLY A 54 14.00 -9.25 2.36
CA GLY A 54 13.01 -8.60 3.23
C GLY A 54 11.59 -9.15 3.12
N TRP A 55 11.31 -10.12 2.26
CA TRP A 55 9.96 -10.68 2.08
C TRP A 55 9.97 -12.20 2.20
N THR A 56 8.95 -12.76 2.82
CA THR A 56 8.71 -14.20 2.89
C THR A 56 7.57 -14.60 1.98
N VAL A 57 7.56 -15.87 1.58
CA VAL A 57 6.40 -16.53 0.95
C VAL A 57 5.80 -17.45 2.00
N ASP A 58 4.72 -17.00 2.63
CA ASP A 58 4.22 -17.52 3.91
C ASP A 58 3.37 -18.79 3.82
N SER A 59 2.94 -19.14 2.61
CA SER A 59 1.98 -20.23 2.39
C SER A 59 2.49 -21.23 1.36
N ASN A 60 1.84 -22.39 1.29
CA ASN A 60 2.24 -23.58 0.53
C ASN A 60 2.19 -23.45 -1.00
N ARG A 61 1.88 -22.26 -1.54
CA ARG A 61 1.87 -22.00 -2.98
C ARG A 61 2.85 -20.90 -3.35
N ALA A 62 3.45 -21.07 -4.52
CA ALA A 62 4.40 -20.11 -5.05
C ALA A 62 3.71 -18.80 -5.51
N VAL A 63 4.48 -17.73 -5.47
CA VAL A 63 4.23 -16.49 -6.20
C VAL A 63 5.22 -16.38 -7.36
N ARG A 64 5.01 -15.45 -8.29
CA ARG A 64 5.92 -15.27 -9.43
C ARG A 64 6.60 -13.91 -9.35
N PHE A 65 7.92 -13.93 -9.41
CA PHE A 65 8.74 -12.76 -9.67
C PHE A 65 8.79 -12.51 -11.18
N ILE A 66 8.43 -11.31 -11.61
CA ILE A 66 8.29 -10.95 -13.03
C ILE A 66 9.20 -9.77 -13.40
N ASP A 67 9.41 -9.58 -14.70
CA ASP A 67 10.16 -8.46 -15.25
C ASP A 67 9.45 -7.68 -16.35
N SER A 68 9.86 -6.42 -16.51
CA SER A 68 9.33 -5.50 -17.52
C SER A 68 9.69 -5.82 -18.98
N TYR A 69 10.60 -6.76 -19.24
CA TYR A 69 10.90 -7.17 -20.62
C TYR A 69 9.82 -8.10 -21.17
N HIS A 70 9.13 -8.85 -20.30
CA HIS A 70 8.16 -9.86 -20.69
C HIS A 70 6.75 -9.60 -20.14
N PHE A 71 6.63 -8.81 -19.08
CA PHE A 71 5.37 -8.54 -18.40
C PHE A 71 5.15 -7.05 -18.20
N THR A 72 3.90 -6.69 -17.97
CA THR A 72 3.55 -5.36 -17.48
C THR A 72 3.88 -5.28 -16.00
N VAL A 73 4.75 -4.34 -15.63
CA VAL A 73 5.08 -4.01 -14.24
C VAL A 73 4.60 -2.60 -13.91
N PRO A 74 4.06 -2.34 -12.71
CA PRO A 74 3.61 -0.99 -12.34
C PRO A 74 4.73 0.05 -12.31
N GLN A 75 5.87 -0.28 -11.70
CA GLN A 75 7.03 0.59 -11.58
C GLN A 75 8.32 -0.20 -11.88
N GLY A 76 9.38 0.53 -12.27
CA GLY A 76 10.71 -0.04 -12.35
C GLY A 76 10.83 -1.15 -13.41
N LYS A 77 11.43 -2.27 -13.01
CA LYS A 77 11.71 -3.43 -13.84
C LYS A 77 11.19 -4.73 -13.25
N ARG A 78 10.72 -4.74 -12.01
CA ARG A 78 10.35 -5.95 -11.27
C ARG A 78 9.01 -5.76 -10.56
N ALA A 79 8.32 -6.87 -10.31
CA ALA A 79 7.13 -6.89 -9.49
C ALA A 79 6.82 -8.33 -9.03
N ILE A 80 5.80 -8.49 -8.19
CA ILE A 80 5.28 -9.80 -7.78
C ILE A 80 3.88 -10.04 -8.33
N GLU A 81 3.68 -11.18 -8.97
CA GLU A 81 2.38 -11.69 -9.38
C GLU A 81 1.87 -12.78 -8.40
N LEU A 82 0.65 -12.62 -7.91
CA LEU A 82 0.04 -13.49 -6.89
C LEU A 82 -0.82 -14.59 -7.53
N LEU A 83 -0.25 -15.78 -7.73
CA LEU A 83 -0.81 -16.82 -8.59
C LEU A 83 -1.99 -17.65 -8.00
N SER A 84 -2.01 -17.84 -6.69
CA SER A 84 -2.71 -19.00 -6.08
C SER A 84 -3.77 -18.61 -5.05
N GLY A 85 -4.59 -17.60 -5.35
CA GLY A 85 -5.62 -17.13 -4.42
C GLY A 85 -5.05 -16.83 -3.03
N LYS A 86 -5.79 -17.22 -1.99
CA LYS A 86 -5.42 -17.02 -0.59
C LYS A 86 -4.32 -17.95 -0.08
N GLU A 87 -3.71 -18.75 -0.96
CA GLU A 87 -2.61 -19.67 -0.64
C GLU A 87 -1.25 -19.18 -1.17
N GLY A 88 -1.20 -18.15 -2.03
CA GLY A 88 0.02 -17.48 -2.46
C GLY A 88 0.18 -16.17 -1.71
N ILE A 89 0.85 -16.21 -0.55
CA ILE A 89 0.95 -15.06 0.37
C ILE A 89 2.40 -14.58 0.41
N ILE A 90 2.63 -13.30 0.14
CA ILE A 90 3.87 -12.63 0.50
C ILE A 90 3.70 -11.78 1.76
N SER A 91 4.74 -11.66 2.57
CA SER A 91 4.71 -10.78 3.73
C SER A 91 6.06 -10.26 4.18
N GLN A 92 6.02 -9.22 5.00
CA GLN A 92 7.16 -8.65 5.68
C GLN A 92 6.76 -8.19 7.08
N MET A 93 7.63 -8.38 8.07
CA MET A 93 7.49 -7.76 9.38
C MET A 93 8.13 -6.37 9.39
N VAL A 94 7.31 -5.32 9.30
CA VAL A 94 7.79 -3.92 9.31
C VAL A 94 7.81 -3.31 10.70
N GLU A 95 8.76 -2.41 10.94
CA GLU A 95 8.86 -1.64 12.19
C GLU A 95 7.75 -0.59 12.27
N THR A 96 7.02 -0.57 13.39
CA THR A 96 5.93 0.38 13.67
C THR A 96 5.96 0.82 15.14
N LYS A 97 4.99 1.65 15.54
CA LYS A 97 4.81 2.05 16.94
C LYS A 97 3.37 1.80 17.36
N PRO A 98 3.14 1.18 18.55
CA PRO A 98 1.80 0.96 19.05
C PRO A 98 0.96 2.25 19.10
N ASN A 99 -0.32 2.14 18.76
CA ASN A 99 -1.31 3.21 18.80
C ASN A 99 -1.04 4.39 17.85
N LYS A 100 -0.21 4.21 16.82
CA LYS A 100 -0.02 5.18 15.73
C LYS A 100 -0.76 4.72 14.48
N GLN A 101 -1.29 5.69 13.72
CA GLN A 101 -1.93 5.45 12.43
C GLN A 101 -0.89 5.44 11.33
N TYR A 102 -1.00 4.47 10.43
CA TYR A 102 -0.16 4.30 9.26
C TYR A 102 -1.03 4.13 8.01
N SER A 103 -0.42 4.36 6.85
CA SER A 103 -0.98 4.03 5.56
C SER A 103 -0.07 3.02 4.87
N LEU A 104 -0.62 1.85 4.54
CA LEU A 104 -0.02 0.89 3.63
C LEU A 104 -0.47 1.26 2.21
N THR A 105 0.44 1.73 1.36
CA THR A 105 0.16 2.07 -0.04
C THR A 105 0.90 1.10 -0.96
N PHE A 106 0.31 0.80 -2.11
CA PHE A 106 0.93 -0.08 -3.10
C PHE A 106 0.29 0.13 -4.49
N SER A 107 0.98 -0.31 -5.53
CA SER A 107 0.46 -0.41 -6.87
C SER A 107 -0.17 -1.77 -7.12
N LEU A 108 -1.35 -1.79 -7.73
CA LEU A 108 -2.12 -2.97 -8.10
C LEU A 108 -2.38 -2.98 -9.60
N GLY A 109 -1.95 -4.02 -10.30
CA GLY A 109 -2.11 -4.14 -11.75
C GLY A 109 -2.32 -5.57 -12.24
N HIS A 110 -2.09 -5.78 -13.54
CA HIS A 110 -2.07 -7.07 -14.20
C HIS A 110 -0.72 -7.28 -14.92
N ALA A 111 -0.29 -8.54 -15.09
CA ALA A 111 0.98 -8.87 -15.73
C ALA A 111 0.93 -8.78 -17.27
N GLY A 112 -0.27 -8.69 -17.86
CA GLY A 112 -0.44 -8.65 -19.32
C GLY A 112 -0.30 -10.03 -19.99
N ASP A 113 -0.40 -11.09 -19.19
CA ASP A 113 -0.21 -12.49 -19.54
C ASP A 113 -1.54 -13.22 -19.83
N LEU A 114 -2.58 -12.46 -20.24
CA LEU A 114 -3.92 -12.96 -20.54
C LEU A 114 -4.69 -13.53 -19.33
N CYS A 115 -4.33 -13.12 -18.12
CA CYS A 115 -5.02 -13.53 -16.90
C CYS A 115 -6.50 -13.10 -16.90
N LYS A 116 -7.40 -14.05 -16.60
CA LYS A 116 -8.85 -13.79 -16.58
C LYS A 116 -9.22 -12.84 -15.45
N GLN A 117 -10.04 -11.84 -15.76
CA GLN A 117 -10.67 -10.97 -14.76
C GLN A 117 -11.89 -11.66 -14.11
N PRO A 118 -12.29 -11.25 -12.88
CA PRO A 118 -11.76 -10.14 -12.08
C PRO A 118 -10.43 -10.45 -11.40
N LEU A 119 -9.63 -9.40 -11.16
CA LEU A 119 -8.41 -9.45 -10.35
C LEU A 119 -8.63 -8.63 -9.08
N ALA A 120 -8.18 -9.14 -7.94
CA ALA A 120 -8.28 -8.43 -6.67
C ALA A 120 -7.21 -8.94 -5.69
N VAL A 121 -6.68 -8.02 -4.88
CA VAL A 121 -5.71 -8.31 -3.82
C VAL A 121 -6.37 -8.13 -2.47
N MET A 122 -6.09 -9.07 -1.57
CA MET A 122 -6.31 -8.89 -0.15
C MET A 122 -5.02 -8.36 0.47
N ALA A 123 -5.06 -7.15 1.00
CA ALA A 123 -3.96 -6.53 1.73
C ALA A 123 -4.23 -6.64 3.24
N TYR A 124 -3.19 -6.98 4.00
CA TYR A 124 -3.22 -7.12 5.46
C TYR A 124 -2.19 -6.21 6.11
N ALA A 125 -2.55 -5.62 7.24
CA ALA A 125 -1.64 -4.94 8.16
C ALA A 125 -2.01 -5.33 9.61
N GLY A 126 -1.30 -6.32 10.14
CA GLY A 126 -1.68 -6.99 11.39
C GLY A 126 -3.02 -7.70 11.24
N ASP A 127 -4.00 -7.33 12.06
CA ASP A 127 -5.36 -7.89 12.03
C ASP A 127 -6.36 -7.06 11.20
N GLN A 128 -5.89 -5.97 10.59
CA GLN A 128 -6.68 -5.13 9.69
C GLN A 128 -6.44 -5.57 8.25
N ALA A 129 -7.51 -5.70 7.47
CA ALA A 129 -7.43 -6.18 6.10
C ALA A 129 -8.44 -5.48 5.18
N GLN A 130 -8.11 -5.40 3.90
CA GLN A 130 -9.00 -4.86 2.88
C GLN A 130 -8.82 -5.60 1.56
N SER A 131 -9.95 -5.95 0.95
CA SER A 131 -10.01 -6.48 -0.41
C SER A 131 -10.11 -5.32 -1.39
N ILE A 132 -9.12 -5.16 -2.27
CA ILE A 132 -9.10 -4.12 -3.30
C ILE A 132 -9.17 -4.79 -4.67
N HIS A 133 -10.22 -4.45 -5.42
CA HIS A 133 -10.40 -4.92 -6.79
C HIS A 133 -9.62 -4.04 -7.76
N TYR A 134 -8.94 -4.69 -8.70
CA TYR A 134 -8.35 -3.99 -9.83
C TYR A 134 -9.46 -3.49 -10.74
N THR A 135 -9.44 -2.19 -11.03
CA THR A 135 -10.36 -1.55 -11.96
C THR A 135 -9.57 -1.08 -13.18
N PRO A 136 -9.77 -1.70 -14.36
CA PRO A 136 -9.06 -1.31 -15.57
C PRO A 136 -9.31 0.16 -15.87
N ASN A 137 -8.23 0.93 -16.02
CA ASN A 137 -8.26 2.29 -16.53
C ASN A 137 -7.70 2.26 -17.95
N ALA A 138 -8.42 2.84 -18.92
CA ALA A 138 -8.00 2.85 -20.32
C ALA A 138 -6.59 3.43 -20.53
N ASN A 139 -6.12 4.29 -19.62
CA ASN A 139 -4.84 4.98 -19.73
C ASN A 139 -3.74 4.41 -18.82
N ALA A 140 -4.04 3.42 -17.97
CA ALA A 140 -3.07 2.91 -17.00
C ALA A 140 -3.23 1.39 -16.79
N SER A 141 -2.10 0.67 -16.84
CA SER A 141 -2.03 -0.77 -16.57
C SER A 141 -2.10 -1.13 -15.09
N PHE A 142 -2.03 -0.14 -14.20
CA PHE A 142 -2.09 -0.30 -12.75
C PHE A 142 -2.86 0.85 -12.11
N GLN A 143 -3.23 0.67 -10.84
CA GLN A 143 -3.83 1.69 -9.98
C GLN A 143 -3.11 1.72 -8.63
N SER A 144 -3.03 2.89 -8.01
CA SER A 144 -2.59 2.98 -6.61
C SER A 144 -3.72 2.58 -5.67
N ALA A 145 -3.40 1.80 -4.65
CA ALA A 145 -4.30 1.35 -3.60
C ALA A 145 -3.73 1.67 -2.22
N ASN A 146 -4.60 1.74 -1.21
CA ASN A 146 -4.17 1.93 0.16
C ASN A 146 -5.03 1.16 1.17
N LEU A 147 -4.43 0.88 2.33
CA LEU A 147 -5.04 0.38 3.55
C LEU A 147 -4.53 1.23 4.70
N ASN A 148 -5.42 2.01 5.31
CA ASN A 148 -5.08 2.74 6.54
C ASN A 148 -5.26 1.79 7.74
N PHE A 149 -4.28 1.76 8.63
CA PHE A 149 -4.32 0.89 9.81
C PHE A 149 -3.74 1.57 11.04
N THR A 150 -4.19 1.13 12.23
CA THR A 150 -3.55 1.51 13.49
C THR A 150 -2.65 0.36 13.97
N ALA A 151 -1.36 0.64 14.15
CA ALA A 151 -0.41 -0.36 14.62
C ALA A 151 -0.68 -0.73 16.09
N LYS A 152 -0.65 -2.03 16.41
CA LYS A 152 -0.93 -2.56 17.75
C LYS A 152 0.31 -2.93 18.55
N ALA A 153 1.45 -3.05 17.88
CA ALA A 153 2.73 -3.47 18.44
C ALA A 153 3.86 -2.66 17.80
N GLU A 154 5.11 -2.90 18.24
CA GLU A 154 6.32 -2.30 17.67
C GLU A 154 6.69 -2.86 16.30
N ARG A 155 6.08 -4.00 15.91
CA ARG A 155 6.21 -4.55 14.56
C ARG A 155 4.82 -4.91 14.03
N THR A 156 4.62 -4.78 12.74
CA THR A 156 3.36 -5.13 12.08
C THR A 156 3.64 -6.00 10.86
N ARG A 157 2.99 -7.16 10.79
CA ARG A 157 3.04 -7.99 9.59
C ARG A 157 2.21 -7.33 8.50
N VAL A 158 2.83 -6.95 7.39
CA VAL A 158 2.12 -6.59 6.16
C VAL A 158 2.13 -7.78 5.22
N ALA A 159 1.00 -8.05 4.56
CA ALA A 159 0.90 -9.19 3.67
C ALA A 159 -0.09 -8.97 2.53
N PHE A 160 0.14 -9.69 1.44
CA PHE A 160 -0.69 -9.66 0.25
C PHE A 160 -0.97 -11.06 -0.25
N CYS A 161 -2.21 -11.31 -0.67
CA CYS A 161 -2.58 -12.50 -1.42
C CYS A 161 -3.66 -12.18 -2.45
N SER A 162 -3.80 -13.02 -3.47
CA SER A 162 -4.90 -12.88 -4.41
C SER A 162 -6.21 -13.27 -3.73
N VAL A 163 -7.30 -12.58 -4.06
CA VAL A 163 -8.64 -12.96 -3.60
C VAL A 163 -9.15 -14.19 -4.36
N TYR A 164 -8.75 -14.33 -5.63
CA TYR A 164 -9.27 -15.30 -6.57
C TYR A 164 -8.20 -16.29 -7.05
N TYR A 165 -8.64 -17.47 -7.45
CA TYR A 165 -7.82 -18.42 -8.19
C TYR A 165 -7.99 -18.16 -9.69
N ASN A 166 -7.13 -17.32 -10.26
CA ASN A 166 -7.21 -16.97 -11.67
C ASN A 166 -6.37 -17.92 -12.53
N THR A 167 -6.84 -18.14 -13.75
CA THR A 167 -6.10 -18.83 -14.80
C THR A 167 -6.05 -17.98 -16.05
N ARG A 168 -5.04 -18.22 -16.89
CA ARG A 168 -4.91 -17.58 -18.19
C ARG A 168 -6.05 -17.98 -19.12
N SER A 169 -6.39 -17.10 -20.06
CA SER A 169 -7.52 -17.31 -20.97
C SER A 169 -7.20 -18.18 -22.18
N ASP A 170 -5.94 -18.27 -22.59
CA ASP A 170 -5.48 -19.02 -23.75
C ASP A 170 -5.32 -20.53 -23.46
N ASP A 171 -4.73 -20.90 -22.33
CA ASP A 171 -4.53 -22.32 -21.94
C ASP A 171 -5.51 -22.82 -20.86
N GLN A 172 -6.27 -21.91 -20.25
CA GLN A 172 -7.30 -22.17 -19.23
C GLN A 172 -6.80 -22.91 -17.97
N SER A 173 -5.48 -23.06 -17.79
CA SER A 173 -4.89 -23.93 -16.78
C SER A 173 -3.69 -23.33 -16.07
N SER A 174 -2.93 -22.45 -16.73
CA SER A 174 -1.83 -21.74 -16.10
C SER A 174 -2.35 -20.75 -15.06
N LEU A 175 -1.86 -20.88 -13.83
CA LEU A 175 -2.13 -19.93 -12.76
C LEU A 175 -1.50 -18.57 -13.07
N CYS A 176 -2.24 -17.53 -12.74
CA CYS A 176 -1.90 -16.12 -12.89
C CYS A 176 -2.65 -15.32 -11.83
N GLY A 177 -2.40 -14.02 -11.73
CA GLY A 177 -3.17 -13.18 -10.81
C GLY A 177 -2.83 -11.70 -10.85
N PRO A 178 -3.27 -10.94 -9.83
CA PRO A 178 -2.93 -9.54 -9.71
C PRO A 178 -1.43 -9.35 -9.44
N VAL A 179 -0.90 -8.23 -9.94
CA VAL A 179 0.47 -7.79 -9.72
C VAL A 179 0.51 -6.74 -8.62
N VAL A 180 1.43 -6.88 -7.67
CA VAL A 180 1.71 -5.94 -6.58
C VAL A 180 3.13 -5.39 -6.73
N ASP A 181 3.26 -4.09 -6.49
CA ASP A 181 4.52 -3.33 -6.60
C ASP A 181 4.45 -2.02 -5.76
N ASP A 182 5.55 -1.29 -5.63
CA ASP A 182 5.70 -0.01 -4.92
C ASP A 182 5.06 0.01 -3.52
N VAL A 183 5.33 -1.03 -2.73
CA VAL A 183 4.77 -1.18 -1.39
C VAL A 183 5.45 -0.24 -0.41
N ARG A 184 4.64 0.55 0.31
CA ARG A 184 5.12 1.48 1.33
C ARG A 184 4.26 1.47 2.57
N VAL A 185 4.90 1.59 3.73
CA VAL A 185 4.24 1.83 5.02
C VAL A 185 4.81 3.11 5.60
N ALA A 186 3.96 4.12 5.76
CA ALA A 186 4.36 5.41 6.31
C ALA A 186 3.37 5.89 7.39
N LEU A 187 3.86 6.66 8.36
CA LEU A 187 3.03 7.24 9.41
C LEU A 187 2.01 8.22 8.79
N SER A 188 0.73 8.05 9.10
CA SER A 188 -0.31 8.94 8.60
C SER A 188 -0.17 10.32 9.24
N ARG A 189 0.06 11.36 8.44
CA ARG A 189 0.09 12.74 8.93
C ARG A 189 -1.32 13.18 9.36
N SER A 190 -1.47 13.52 10.64
CA SER A 190 -2.68 14.20 11.11
C SER A 190 -2.72 15.61 10.52
N SER A 191 -3.47 15.81 9.43
CA SER A 191 -3.81 17.15 8.97
C SER A 191 -4.74 17.79 10.00
N ARG A 192 -4.17 18.57 10.92
CA ARG A 192 -4.94 19.36 11.85
C ARG A 192 -5.58 20.48 11.03
N ASN A 193 -6.84 20.31 10.62
CA ASN A 193 -7.65 21.43 10.16
C ASN A 193 -7.65 22.46 11.30
N ARG A 194 -6.82 23.51 11.18
CA ARG A 194 -6.97 24.73 11.97
C ARG A 194 -8.24 25.40 11.45
N LEU A 195 -9.39 24.94 11.93
CA LEU A 195 -10.60 25.75 11.88
C LEU A 195 -10.37 26.90 12.86
N GLY A 196 -9.77 27.98 12.34
CA GLY A 196 -9.54 29.21 13.08
C GLY A 196 -10.87 29.71 13.59
N GLY A 197 -11.05 29.70 14.92
CA GLY A 197 -12.16 30.35 15.57
C GLY A 197 -12.09 31.85 15.29
N PHE A 198 -12.96 32.32 14.38
CA PHE A 198 -13.33 33.72 14.31
C PHE A 198 -14.21 34.05 15.53
N GLY A 199 -13.56 34.29 16.67
CA GLY A 199 -14.19 34.96 17.80
C GLY A 199 -14.31 36.45 17.51
N LEU A 200 -15.40 36.87 16.85
CA LEU A 200 -15.81 38.28 16.86
C LEU A 200 -16.69 38.51 18.10
N MET A 201 -16.04 38.89 19.19
CA MET A 201 -16.69 39.57 20.30
C MET A 201 -17.03 41.00 19.85
N SER A 202 -18.26 41.24 19.41
CA SER A 202 -18.78 42.60 19.23
C SER A 202 -19.42 43.06 20.55
N ALA A 203 -18.65 43.82 21.33
CA ALA A 203 -19.17 44.65 22.42
C ALA A 203 -18.68 46.09 22.18
N LEU A 204 -19.59 47.05 22.40
CA LEU A 204 -19.53 48.53 22.26
C LEU A 204 -20.59 48.96 21.23
N GLY A 205 -21.64 49.72 21.54
CA GLY A 205 -22.02 50.43 22.76
C GLY A 205 -23.13 51.41 22.34
N LEU A 206 -24.22 51.43 23.09
CA LEU A 206 -25.31 52.41 22.95
C LEU A 206 -24.79 53.85 23.11
N GLY A 207 -25.27 54.76 22.26
CA GLY A 207 -25.05 56.20 22.41
C GLY A 207 -25.99 57.00 21.52
N MET A 208 -27.18 57.34 22.06
CA MET A 208 -28.02 58.44 21.57
C MET A 208 -27.23 59.76 21.58
N PHE A 209 -27.42 60.65 20.59
CA PHE A 209 -27.93 62.02 20.79
C PHE A 209 -28.09 62.77 19.45
N ALA A 210 -28.99 63.76 19.47
CA ALA A 210 -29.72 64.39 18.37
C ALA A 210 -29.03 65.58 17.65
N LEU A 211 -29.69 66.03 16.56
CA LEU A 211 -29.66 67.35 15.86
C LEU A 211 -28.37 67.66 15.06
N PHE A 212 -28.43 68.14 13.81
CA PHE A 212 -28.97 69.44 13.38
C PHE A 212 -29.57 69.47 11.96
N LEU A 213 -30.48 70.43 11.80
CA LEU A 213 -31.12 70.96 10.58
C LEU A 213 -30.14 71.63 9.60
N VAL A 214 -30.70 71.98 8.42
CA VAL A 214 -30.22 72.89 7.34
C VAL A 214 -29.55 72.13 6.17
N SER A 215 -30.01 72.17 4.91
CA SER A 215 -30.97 73.01 4.20
C SER A 215 -31.66 72.26 3.07
#